data_AF-A0AAN4R1Y9-F1
#
_entry.id   AF-A0AAN4R1Y9-F1
#
_cell.length_a   1.000
_cell.length_b   1.000
_cell.length_c   1.000
_cell.angle_alpha   90.00
_cell.angle_beta   90.00
_cell.angle_gamma   90.00
#
_symmetry.space_group_name_H-M   'P 1'
#
loop_
_entity.id
_entity.type
_entity.pdbx_description
1 polymer ?
#
loop_
_entity_poly.entity_id
_entity_poly.type
_entity_poly.pdbx_seq_one_letter_code
_entity_poly.pdbx_strand_id
1 'polypeptide(L)'
;MTANRWFIDSETGTLSDVLLCPPDFYTWNPSNDIAIRTLATGARPDPAKLKAQFAGLVHVLEEAGVHCHFLTPREGQPYQVYTRDSSQTTPWGTVVTRLMRPERQPEQEGIEAFYAEDEITGYCTEGYVEGGDIHIIRPGLVVVGVSGGRTTVEGAQAFLKPFEAAGWICRMVHFPEHFLHLDVIFTMVTEGLAIGVTDVLEDEDLAWFEAQGIRILPVTYKEAMRDMACNVLALGEGRVVSPRHSRRVNAMLRDHGLTVLEPELDEFSQGGGSIHCMTMPLRRASLA
;
A
#
# COMPACT_ATOMS: atom_id res chain seq x y z
N MET A 1 -8.85 27.31 7.89
CA MET A 1 -7.79 26.29 7.89
C MET A 1 -7.16 26.33 6.52
N THR A 2 -5.85 26.53 6.43
CA THR A 2 -5.12 26.40 5.16
C THR A 2 -5.32 24.97 4.67
N ALA A 3 -5.71 24.78 3.41
CA ALA A 3 -5.85 23.44 2.86
C ALA A 3 -4.46 22.79 2.82
N ASN A 4 -4.32 21.59 3.41
CA ASN A 4 -3.06 20.86 3.39
C ASN A 4 -2.63 20.58 1.94
N ARG A 5 -1.33 20.68 1.67
CA ARG A 5 -0.79 20.31 0.35
C ARG A 5 -1.00 18.82 0.07
N TRP A 6 -0.95 17.97 1.09
CA TRP A 6 -1.23 16.55 0.98
C TRP A 6 -2.50 16.23 1.77
N PHE A 7 -3.35 15.38 1.20
CA PHE A 7 -4.67 15.08 1.75
C PHE A 7 -5.19 13.73 1.25
N ILE A 8 -5.53 12.85 2.18
CA ILE A 8 -6.17 11.55 1.91
C ILE A 8 -7.23 11.29 2.97
N ASP A 9 -8.46 11.04 2.54
CA ASP A 9 -9.57 10.61 3.39
C ASP A 9 -10.28 9.36 2.85
N SER A 10 -9.75 8.76 1.79
CA SER A 10 -10.27 7.56 1.15
C SER A 10 -9.20 6.84 0.34
N GLU A 11 -9.34 5.52 0.14
CA GLU A 11 -8.48 4.74 -0.75
C GLU A 11 -8.87 4.89 -2.22
N THR A 12 -10.10 5.38 -2.48
CA THR A 12 -10.75 5.26 -3.79
C THR A 12 -11.17 6.59 -4.41
N GLY A 13 -10.96 7.71 -3.71
CA GLY A 13 -11.06 9.04 -4.31
C GLY A 13 -10.05 9.25 -5.45
N THR A 14 -10.36 10.13 -6.39
CA THR A 14 -9.51 10.39 -7.57
C THR A 14 -8.11 10.80 -7.14
N LEU A 15 -7.11 9.99 -7.53
CA LEU A 15 -5.71 10.22 -7.19
C LEU A 15 -5.10 11.28 -8.09
N SER A 16 -4.45 12.29 -7.51
CA SER A 16 -3.73 13.33 -8.26
C SER A 16 -2.23 13.32 -8.05
N ASP A 17 -1.76 12.88 -6.88
CA ASP A 17 -0.33 12.91 -6.54
C ASP A 17 0.08 11.63 -5.80
N VAL A 18 1.24 11.09 -6.16
CA VAL A 18 1.81 9.89 -5.54
C VAL A 18 3.31 10.05 -5.35
N LEU A 19 3.84 9.54 -4.24
CA LEU A 19 5.27 9.44 -3.98
C LEU A 19 5.79 8.05 -4.34
N LEU A 20 6.87 8.02 -5.12
CA LEU A 20 7.59 6.84 -5.58
C LEU A 20 9.07 6.96 -5.17
N CYS A 21 9.82 5.88 -5.26
CA CYS A 21 11.28 5.92 -5.17
C CYS A 21 11.89 5.08 -6.30
N PRO A 22 12.78 5.64 -7.12
CA PRO A 22 13.50 4.88 -8.13
C PRO A 22 14.25 3.66 -7.55
N PRO A 23 14.33 2.53 -8.29
CA PRO A 23 14.83 1.26 -7.75
C PRO A 23 16.36 1.13 -7.81
N ASP A 24 17.11 2.23 -7.80
CA ASP A 24 18.57 2.27 -8.04
C ASP A 24 19.37 1.36 -7.11
N PHE A 25 18.93 1.21 -5.87
CA PHE A 25 19.54 0.33 -4.87
C PHE A 25 18.67 -0.87 -4.49
N TYR A 26 17.54 -1.08 -5.19
CA TYR A 26 16.65 -2.20 -4.90
C TYR A 26 17.30 -3.52 -5.26
N THR A 27 17.14 -4.48 -4.36
CA THR A 27 17.55 -5.88 -4.57
C THR A 27 16.62 -6.78 -3.76
N TRP A 28 16.48 -8.03 -4.20
CA TRP A 28 15.76 -9.04 -3.43
C TRP A 28 16.59 -9.45 -2.22
N ASN A 29 16.08 -9.16 -1.02
CA ASN A 29 16.63 -9.70 0.22
C ASN A 29 15.69 -10.77 0.78
N PRO A 30 16.21 -11.81 1.47
CA PRO A 30 15.39 -12.85 2.08
C PRO A 30 14.70 -12.35 3.37
N SER A 31 13.90 -11.28 3.26
CA SER A 31 13.19 -10.63 4.38
C SER A 31 11.68 -10.91 4.37
N ASN A 32 11.18 -11.62 3.36
CA ASN A 32 9.80 -12.06 3.27
C ASN A 32 9.72 -13.42 2.55
N ASP A 33 8.62 -14.15 2.78
CA ASP A 33 8.42 -15.51 2.27
C ASP A 33 8.49 -15.62 0.74
N ILE A 34 8.04 -14.59 0.03
CA ILE A 34 8.04 -14.56 -1.43
C ILE A 34 9.48 -14.46 -1.94
N ALA A 35 10.24 -13.48 -1.45
CA ALA A 35 11.64 -13.29 -1.81
C ALA A 35 12.50 -14.49 -1.40
N ILE A 36 12.27 -15.07 -0.20
CA ILE A 36 12.96 -16.29 0.25
C ILE A 36 12.73 -17.43 -0.74
N ARG A 37 11.48 -17.69 -1.12
CA ARG A 37 11.12 -18.75 -2.06
C ARG A 37 11.70 -18.49 -3.46
N THR A 38 11.63 -17.26 -3.96
CA THR A 38 12.19 -16.87 -5.25
C THR A 38 13.70 -17.09 -5.27
N LEU A 39 14.43 -16.58 -4.27
CA LEU A 39 15.89 -16.71 -4.18
C LEU A 39 16.33 -18.18 -4.07
N ALA A 40 15.53 -19.03 -3.41
CA ALA A 40 15.79 -20.47 -3.30
C ALA A 40 15.75 -21.19 -4.65
N THR A 41 15.10 -20.63 -5.68
CA THR A 41 15.13 -21.18 -7.05
C THR A 41 16.43 -20.89 -7.80
N GLY A 42 17.31 -20.05 -7.23
CA GLY A 42 18.51 -19.56 -7.91
C GLY A 42 18.29 -18.30 -8.75
N ALA A 43 17.04 -17.81 -8.85
CA ALA A 43 16.72 -16.57 -9.54
C ALA A 43 17.41 -15.35 -8.90
N ARG A 44 17.63 -14.31 -9.70
CA ARG A 44 18.22 -13.03 -9.30
C ARG A 44 17.44 -11.91 -10.00
N PRO A 45 17.28 -10.74 -9.35
CA PRO A 45 16.63 -9.61 -10.00
C PRO A 45 17.44 -9.18 -11.22
N ASP A 46 16.76 -8.83 -12.31
CA ASP A 46 17.38 -8.21 -13.48
C ASP A 46 17.30 -6.68 -13.33
N PRO A 47 18.43 -5.97 -13.11
CA PRO A 47 18.42 -4.53 -12.91
C PRO A 47 17.83 -3.74 -14.10
N ALA A 48 18.03 -4.23 -15.34
CA ALA A 48 17.49 -3.57 -16.52
C ALA A 48 15.97 -3.70 -16.57
N LYS A 49 15.43 -4.87 -16.20
CA LYS A 49 13.99 -5.05 -16.09
C LYS A 49 13.39 -4.28 -14.92
N LEU A 50 14.01 -4.27 -13.74
CA LEU A 50 13.54 -3.46 -12.60
C LEU A 50 13.36 -2.00 -12.99
N LYS A 51 14.36 -1.44 -13.70
CA LYS A 51 14.29 -0.08 -14.22
C LYS A 51 13.17 0.10 -15.24
N ALA A 52 13.03 -0.84 -16.18
CA ALA A 52 11.98 -0.79 -17.20
C ALA A 52 10.57 -0.91 -16.61
N GLN A 53 10.38 -1.80 -15.64
CA GLN A 53 9.11 -2.03 -14.95
C GLN A 53 8.71 -0.85 -14.08
N PHE A 54 9.66 -0.27 -13.34
CA PHE A 54 9.42 0.98 -12.62
C PHE A 54 9.03 2.12 -13.55
N ALA A 55 9.75 2.30 -14.68
CA ALA A 55 9.39 3.30 -15.68
C ALA A 55 8.00 3.03 -16.30
N GLY A 56 7.64 1.77 -16.48
CA GLY A 56 6.29 1.36 -16.93
C GLY A 56 5.20 1.72 -15.92
N LEU A 57 5.45 1.55 -14.62
CA LEU A 57 4.54 1.99 -13.56
C LEU A 57 4.36 3.50 -13.57
N VAL A 58 5.47 4.26 -13.62
CA VAL A 58 5.44 5.74 -13.71
C VAL A 58 4.62 6.19 -14.90
N HIS A 59 4.90 5.63 -16.09
CA HIS A 59 4.19 5.98 -17.32
C HIS A 59 2.68 5.74 -17.20
N VAL A 60 2.27 4.59 -16.67
CA VAL A 60 0.85 4.26 -16.45
C VAL A 60 0.17 5.25 -15.49
N LEU A 61 0.85 5.67 -14.43
CA LEU A 61 0.33 6.65 -13.48
C LEU A 61 0.19 8.03 -14.12
N GLU A 62 1.20 8.48 -14.87
CA GLU A 62 1.18 9.77 -15.57
C GLU A 62 0.12 9.83 -16.68
N GLU A 63 -0.03 8.75 -17.47
CA GLU A 63 -1.10 8.64 -18.47
C GLU A 63 -2.49 8.67 -17.83
N ALA A 64 -2.61 8.19 -16.60
CA ALA A 64 -3.86 8.26 -15.82
C ALA A 64 -4.10 9.62 -15.16
N GLY A 65 -3.21 10.60 -15.39
CA GLY A 65 -3.31 11.96 -14.85
C GLY A 65 -2.76 12.14 -13.45
N VAL A 66 -2.00 11.17 -12.93
CA VAL A 66 -1.37 11.23 -11.59
C VAL A 66 0.02 11.85 -11.72
N HIS A 67 0.30 12.88 -10.91
CA HIS A 67 1.61 13.48 -10.80
C HIS A 67 2.52 12.63 -9.90
N CYS A 68 3.63 12.16 -10.46
CA CYS A 68 4.60 11.33 -9.77
C CYS A 68 5.70 12.18 -9.11
N HIS A 69 5.82 12.06 -7.79
CA HIS A 69 6.91 12.63 -6.99
C HIS A 69 7.92 11.54 -6.65
N PHE A 70 9.17 11.91 -6.43
CA PHE A 70 10.25 10.94 -6.24
C PHE A 70 11.08 11.25 -5.01
N LEU A 71 11.32 10.23 -4.18
CA LEU A 71 12.42 10.22 -3.23
C LEU A 71 13.76 10.11 -3.99
N THR A 72 14.81 10.68 -3.40
CA THR A 72 16.18 10.37 -3.80
C THR A 72 16.56 9.00 -3.23
N PRO A 73 16.84 7.97 -4.06
CA PRO A 73 17.21 6.65 -3.57
C PRO A 73 18.55 6.72 -2.81
N ARG A 74 18.67 5.95 -1.72
CA ARG A 74 19.87 5.95 -0.85
C ARG A 74 20.55 4.59 -0.82
N GLU A 75 21.88 4.62 -0.93
CA GLU A 75 22.70 3.41 -0.80
C GLU A 75 22.50 2.77 0.58
N GLY A 76 22.38 1.44 0.63
CA GLY A 76 22.11 0.70 1.87
C GLY A 76 20.63 0.66 2.28
N GLN A 77 19.73 1.31 1.54
CA GLN A 77 18.28 1.28 1.78
C GLN A 77 17.55 0.60 0.62
N PRO A 78 17.73 -0.73 0.42
CA PRO A 78 17.22 -1.42 -0.76
C PRO A 78 15.69 -1.42 -0.86
N TYR A 79 14.97 -1.24 0.26
CA TYR A 79 13.52 -1.28 0.30
C TYR A 79 12.84 0.10 0.26
N GLN A 80 13.60 1.18 0.07
CA GLN A 80 13.06 2.53 -0.09
C GLN A 80 12.13 2.66 -1.31
N VAL A 81 12.22 1.75 -2.28
CA VAL A 81 11.25 1.62 -3.39
C VAL A 81 9.80 1.41 -2.90
N TYR A 82 9.63 0.82 -1.71
CA TYR A 82 8.32 0.61 -1.09
C TYR A 82 7.92 1.82 -0.24
N THR A 83 7.65 2.94 -0.93
CA THR A 83 7.34 4.24 -0.31
C THR A 83 6.08 4.24 0.54
N ARG A 84 5.20 3.24 0.35
CA ARG A 84 3.99 3.02 1.14
C ARG A 84 4.27 3.02 2.64
N ASP A 85 5.34 2.38 3.06
CA ASP A 85 5.43 1.94 4.46
C ASP A 85 5.82 3.06 5.41
N SER A 86 6.65 4.01 4.96
CA SER A 86 7.43 4.93 5.80
C SER A 86 6.70 6.23 6.17
N SER A 87 5.56 6.50 5.54
CA SER A 87 4.69 7.64 5.87
C SER A 87 3.26 7.34 5.46
N GLN A 88 2.29 7.99 6.09
CA GLN A 88 0.88 7.93 5.70
C GLN A 88 0.27 9.33 5.69
N THR A 89 -0.23 9.75 4.53
CA THR A 89 -1.05 10.96 4.43
C THR A 89 -2.46 10.68 4.96
N THR A 90 -3.00 11.63 5.73
CA THR A 90 -4.32 11.56 6.39
C THR A 90 -5.14 12.81 6.06
N PRO A 91 -6.39 12.94 6.56
CA PRO A 91 -7.18 14.17 6.37
C PRO A 91 -6.54 15.40 7.04
N TRP A 92 -5.68 15.19 8.03
CA TRP A 92 -5.06 16.27 8.82
C TRP A 92 -3.63 16.61 8.40
N GLY A 93 -3.02 15.81 7.53
CA GLY A 93 -1.64 15.96 7.06
C GLY A 93 -0.90 14.63 7.05
N THR A 94 0.41 14.66 6.82
CA THR A 94 1.21 13.42 6.75
C THR A 94 1.75 13.05 8.13
N VAL A 95 1.71 11.76 8.44
CA VAL A 95 2.33 11.17 9.63
C VAL A 95 3.48 10.29 9.17
N VAL A 96 4.66 10.45 9.76
CA VAL A 96 5.78 9.52 9.53
C VAL A 96 5.53 8.28 10.40
N THR A 97 5.55 7.11 9.77
CA THR A 97 5.30 5.83 10.44
C THR A 97 6.55 5.34 11.16
N ARG A 98 6.46 4.20 11.86
CA ARG A 98 7.61 3.61 12.57
C ARG A 98 7.82 2.18 12.14
N LEU A 99 8.77 2.02 11.22
CA LEU A 99 9.09 0.73 10.62
C LEU A 99 9.67 -0.24 11.67
N MET A 100 9.18 -1.48 11.64
CA MET A 100 9.54 -2.51 12.60
C MET A 100 10.97 -3.00 12.40
N ARG A 101 11.36 -3.21 11.14
CA ARG A 101 12.67 -3.77 10.80
C ARG A 101 13.78 -2.73 10.98
N PRO A 102 14.79 -2.97 11.84
CA PRO A 102 15.89 -2.02 12.07
C PRO A 102 16.58 -1.59 10.78
N GLU A 103 16.74 -2.51 9.81
CA GLU A 103 17.37 -2.23 8.52
C GLU A 103 16.61 -1.18 7.69
N ARG A 104 15.30 -1.00 7.94
CA ARG A 104 14.45 -0.05 7.23
C ARG A 104 14.27 1.29 7.95
N GLN A 105 14.55 1.37 9.25
CA GLN A 105 14.40 2.61 10.02
C GLN A 105 15.15 3.82 9.43
N PRO A 106 16.34 3.68 8.80
CA PRO A 106 17.00 4.79 8.10
C PRO A 106 16.21 5.37 6.92
N GLU A 107 15.17 4.68 6.40
CA GLU A 107 14.29 5.19 5.34
C GLU A 107 13.57 6.48 5.74
N GLN A 108 13.41 6.74 7.05
CA GLN A 108 12.86 7.99 7.59
C GLN A 108 13.62 9.23 7.08
N GLU A 109 14.94 9.15 6.89
CA GLU A 109 15.73 10.29 6.37
C GLU A 109 15.28 10.73 4.96
N GLY A 110 14.83 9.78 4.13
CA GLY A 110 14.30 10.09 2.80
C GLY A 110 12.96 10.82 2.89
N ILE A 111 12.12 10.41 3.85
CA ILE A 111 10.80 10.98 4.11
C ILE A 111 10.91 12.41 4.61
N GLU A 112 11.75 12.65 5.63
CA GLU A 112 11.99 13.98 6.19
C GLU A 112 12.65 14.94 5.19
N ALA A 113 13.44 14.42 4.24
CA ALA A 113 14.03 15.23 3.18
C ALA A 113 13.02 15.61 2.07
N PHE A 114 11.95 14.84 1.92
CA PHE A 114 10.93 15.05 0.88
C PHE A 114 9.83 16.03 1.32
N TYR A 115 9.25 15.78 2.49
CA TYR A 115 8.17 16.61 3.01
C TYR A 115 8.71 17.92 3.58
N ALA A 116 7.97 19.01 3.38
CA ALA A 116 8.25 20.25 4.12
C ALA A 116 7.91 20.06 5.61
N GLU A 117 8.53 20.84 6.48
CA GLU A 117 8.35 20.73 7.94
C GLU A 117 6.87 20.91 8.36
N ASP A 118 6.12 21.76 7.66
CA ASP A 118 4.69 22.01 7.90
C ASP A 118 3.75 21.00 7.23
N GLU A 119 4.28 20.09 6.40
CA GLU A 119 3.53 18.98 5.79
C GLU A 119 3.50 17.73 6.68
N ILE A 120 4.49 17.57 7.57
CA ILE A 120 4.54 16.51 8.58
C ILE A 120 3.80 16.98 9.85
N THR A 121 2.74 16.27 10.20
CA THR A 121 1.87 16.58 11.34
C THR A 121 2.12 15.70 12.57
N GLY A 122 2.94 14.66 12.43
CA GLY A 122 3.31 13.81 13.54
C GLY A 122 4.23 12.66 13.15
N TYR A 123 4.72 11.98 14.18
CA TYR A 123 5.53 10.77 14.08
C TYR A 123 4.88 9.69 14.94
N CYS A 124 4.82 8.46 14.43
CA CYS A 124 4.41 7.31 15.23
C CYS A 124 5.55 6.97 16.20
N THR A 125 5.29 7.04 17.51
CA THR A 125 6.31 6.80 18.54
C THR A 125 5.98 5.63 19.47
N GLU A 126 4.72 5.21 19.52
CA GLU A 126 4.26 4.06 20.28
C GLU A 126 4.17 2.82 19.37
N GLY A 127 4.67 1.67 19.84
CA GLY A 127 4.70 0.44 19.04
C GLY A 127 5.38 0.60 17.68
N TYR A 128 4.96 -0.23 16.72
CA TYR A 128 5.35 -0.14 15.31
C TYR A 128 4.09 -0.12 14.45
N VAL A 129 4.14 0.64 13.37
CA VAL A 129 3.08 0.73 12.36
C VAL A 129 3.73 1.03 11.03
N GLU A 130 3.32 0.32 9.98
CA GLU A 130 3.80 0.52 8.61
C GLU A 130 2.60 0.82 7.69
N GLY A 131 2.79 1.70 6.70
CA GLY A 131 1.70 2.17 5.84
C GLY A 131 1.00 1.08 5.03
N GLY A 132 1.64 -0.05 4.72
CA GLY A 132 0.99 -1.18 4.04
C GLY A 132 -0.16 -1.80 4.85
N ASP A 133 -0.22 -1.55 6.16
CA ASP A 133 -1.32 -1.98 7.02
C ASP A 133 -2.44 -0.95 7.13
N ILE A 134 -2.23 0.30 6.69
CA ILE A 134 -3.21 1.38 6.89
C ILE A 134 -4.08 1.54 5.64
N HIS A 135 -5.39 1.39 5.83
CA HIS A 135 -6.38 1.63 4.79
C HIS A 135 -7.42 2.65 5.26
N ILE A 136 -7.30 3.88 4.77
CA ILE A 136 -8.29 4.94 5.02
C ILE A 136 -9.42 4.72 4.01
N ILE A 137 -10.44 3.94 4.36
CA ILE A 137 -11.41 3.42 3.40
C ILE A 137 -12.24 4.54 2.74
N ARG A 138 -12.84 5.39 3.58
CA ARG A 138 -13.68 6.54 3.19
C ARG A 138 -13.79 7.51 4.37
N PRO A 139 -14.28 8.75 4.18
CA PRO A 139 -14.57 9.65 5.29
C PRO A 139 -15.40 8.97 6.39
N GLY A 140 -14.84 8.87 7.59
CA GLY A 140 -15.48 8.23 8.75
C GLY A 140 -15.18 6.74 8.94
N LEU A 141 -14.34 6.10 8.10
CA LEU A 141 -13.98 4.69 8.23
C LEU A 141 -12.52 4.43 7.92
N VAL A 142 -11.79 3.85 8.88
CA VAL A 142 -10.37 3.47 8.74
C VAL A 142 -10.13 2.07 9.28
N VAL A 143 -9.26 1.34 8.60
CA VAL A 143 -8.81 0.00 8.99
C VAL A 143 -7.30 -0.02 9.12
N VAL A 144 -6.80 -0.69 10.15
CA VAL A 144 -5.37 -0.95 10.32
C VAL A 144 -5.13 -2.44 10.50
N GLY A 145 -4.26 -3.01 9.68
CA GLY A 145 -3.75 -4.36 9.79
C GLY A 145 -2.87 -4.56 11.02
N VAL A 146 -2.98 -5.71 11.67
CA VAL A 146 -2.14 -6.09 12.81
C VAL A 146 -1.55 -7.47 12.55
N SER A 147 -0.37 -7.47 11.93
CA SER A 147 0.43 -8.68 11.67
C SER A 147 1.26 -9.12 12.87
N GLY A 148 1.52 -8.22 13.82
CA GLY A 148 2.47 -8.41 14.92
C GLY A 148 3.95 -8.28 14.51
N GLY A 149 4.27 -8.53 13.24
CA GLY A 149 5.63 -8.47 12.71
C GLY A 149 5.99 -7.23 11.90
N ARG A 150 5.01 -6.39 11.55
CA ARG A 150 5.18 -5.06 10.92
C ARG A 150 4.43 -3.98 11.68
N THR A 151 3.16 -4.24 11.97
CA THR A 151 2.33 -3.39 12.82
C THR A 151 1.97 -4.13 14.11
N THR A 152 2.26 -3.51 15.25
CA THR A 152 1.85 -4.01 16.58
C THR A 152 0.51 -3.44 16.99
N VAL A 153 -0.15 -4.06 17.97
CA VAL A 153 -1.42 -3.57 18.51
C VAL A 153 -1.27 -2.15 19.04
N GLU A 154 -0.20 -1.86 19.76
CA GLU A 154 0.07 -0.54 20.35
C GLU A 154 0.28 0.52 19.27
N GLY A 155 1.01 0.19 18.20
CA GLY A 155 1.24 1.10 17.09
C GLY A 155 -0.05 1.39 16.31
N ALA A 156 -0.85 0.37 16.04
CA ALA A 156 -2.17 0.55 15.43
C ALA A 156 -3.11 1.38 16.31
N GLN A 157 -3.14 1.15 17.64
CA GLN A 157 -3.96 1.91 18.58
C GLN A 157 -3.56 3.38 18.60
N ALA A 158 -2.26 3.66 18.68
CA ALA A 158 -1.75 5.02 18.67
C ALA A 158 -2.06 5.74 17.35
N PHE A 159 -1.94 5.06 16.22
CA PHE A 159 -2.27 5.61 14.91
C PHE A 159 -3.78 5.91 14.75
N LEU A 160 -4.66 5.06 15.26
CA LEU A 160 -6.12 5.21 15.14
C LEU A 160 -6.70 6.29 16.07
N LYS A 161 -6.00 6.65 17.15
CA LYS A 161 -6.50 7.59 18.17
C LYS A 161 -7.00 8.94 17.63
N PRO A 162 -6.33 9.62 16.67
CA PRO A 162 -6.87 10.85 16.07
C PRO A 162 -8.14 10.63 15.25
N PHE A 163 -8.27 9.47 14.59
CA PHE A 163 -9.48 9.09 13.85
C PHE A 163 -10.64 8.83 14.80
N GLU A 164 -10.42 8.10 15.89
CA GLU A 164 -11.42 7.89 16.94
C GLU A 164 -11.89 9.21 17.56
N ALA A 165 -10.95 10.11 17.87
CA ALA A 165 -11.27 11.45 18.39
C ALA A 165 -12.08 12.30 17.40
N ALA A 166 -11.92 12.06 16.10
CA ALA A 166 -12.71 12.67 15.04
C ALA A 166 -14.05 11.94 14.77
N GLY A 167 -14.38 10.90 15.55
CA GLY A 167 -15.63 10.15 15.43
C GLY A 167 -15.65 9.13 14.29
N TRP A 168 -14.50 8.74 13.77
CA TRP A 168 -14.41 7.70 12.74
C TRP A 168 -14.60 6.31 13.35
N ILE A 169 -15.16 5.41 12.56
CA ILE A 169 -15.17 3.99 12.86
C ILE A 169 -13.77 3.45 12.54
N CYS A 170 -13.15 2.85 13.55
CA CYS A 170 -11.81 2.28 13.47
C CYS A 170 -11.88 0.77 13.69
N ARG A 171 -11.22 -0.02 12.82
CA ARG A 171 -11.12 -1.49 12.98
C ARG A 171 -9.67 -1.94 12.85
N MET A 172 -9.28 -2.85 13.74
CA MET A 172 -8.05 -3.61 13.60
C MET A 172 -8.39 -4.95 12.95
N VAL A 173 -7.64 -5.32 11.90
CA VAL A 173 -7.77 -6.62 11.24
C VAL A 173 -6.51 -7.42 11.53
N HIS A 174 -6.66 -8.53 12.24
CA HIS A 174 -5.55 -9.39 12.60
C HIS A 174 -5.31 -10.42 11.50
N PHE A 175 -4.04 -10.65 11.14
CA PHE A 175 -3.68 -11.65 10.13
C PHE A 175 -2.27 -12.22 10.37
N PRO A 176 -1.93 -13.37 9.78
CA PRO A 176 -0.62 -13.99 9.99
C PRO A 176 0.55 -13.15 9.44
N GLU A 177 1.64 -13.06 10.21
CA GLU A 177 2.83 -12.23 9.91
C GLU A 177 3.45 -12.47 8.52
N HIS A 178 3.36 -13.68 7.98
CA HIS A 178 4.02 -14.04 6.71
C HIS A 178 3.49 -13.28 5.49
N PHE A 179 2.31 -12.66 5.59
CA PHE A 179 1.78 -11.77 4.56
C PHE A 179 2.39 -10.36 4.59
N LEU A 180 3.22 -10.05 5.60
CA LEU A 180 3.82 -8.74 5.86
C LEU A 180 2.79 -7.69 6.29
N HIS A 181 1.88 -7.33 5.38
CA HIS A 181 0.96 -6.21 5.49
C HIS A 181 -0.44 -6.58 5.02
N LEU A 182 -1.44 -5.82 5.47
CA LEU A 182 -2.83 -6.01 5.07
C LEU A 182 -3.02 -5.82 3.56
N ASP A 183 -2.30 -4.91 2.91
CA ASP A 183 -2.36 -4.66 1.46
C ASP A 183 -1.88 -5.84 0.58
N VAL A 184 -1.30 -6.88 1.17
CA VAL A 184 -0.97 -8.14 0.49
C VAL A 184 -2.18 -9.08 0.42
N ILE A 185 -3.16 -8.90 1.30
CA ILE A 185 -4.34 -9.77 1.41
C ILE A 185 -5.68 -9.04 1.30
N PHE A 186 -5.72 -7.70 1.32
CA PHE A 186 -6.93 -6.89 1.23
C PHE A 186 -6.62 -5.52 0.64
N THR A 187 -7.39 -5.05 -0.35
CA THR A 187 -7.28 -3.68 -0.85
C THR A 187 -8.59 -3.20 -1.48
N MET A 188 -8.95 -1.94 -1.24
CA MET A 188 -10.09 -1.28 -1.90
C MET A 188 -9.77 -1.02 -3.38
N VAL A 189 -10.68 -1.35 -4.29
CA VAL A 189 -10.50 -1.15 -5.74
C VAL A 189 -11.43 -0.09 -6.33
N THR A 190 -12.58 0.12 -5.69
CA THR A 190 -13.48 1.26 -5.92
C THR A 190 -14.41 1.40 -4.70
N GLU A 191 -15.29 2.41 -4.70
CA GLU A 191 -16.22 2.60 -3.59
C GLU A 191 -17.10 1.36 -3.37
N GLY A 192 -17.15 0.87 -2.13
CA GLY A 192 -17.93 -0.31 -1.75
C GLY A 192 -17.40 -1.66 -2.26
N LEU A 193 -16.23 -1.69 -2.93
CA LEU A 193 -15.66 -2.91 -3.48
C LEU A 193 -14.17 -3.04 -3.17
N ALA A 194 -13.80 -4.18 -2.59
CA ALA A 194 -12.44 -4.58 -2.33
C ALA A 194 -12.13 -5.93 -3.00
N ILE A 195 -10.84 -6.24 -3.09
CA ILE A 195 -10.35 -7.60 -3.32
C ILE A 195 -9.67 -8.09 -2.06
N GLY A 196 -9.76 -9.39 -1.78
CA GLY A 196 -9.06 -9.94 -0.63
C GLY A 196 -9.04 -11.46 -0.56
N VAL A 197 -8.15 -11.99 0.28
CA VAL A 197 -7.98 -13.42 0.50
C VAL A 197 -8.97 -13.89 1.56
N THR A 198 -10.17 -14.26 1.13
CA THR A 198 -11.28 -14.61 2.03
C THR A 198 -11.05 -15.89 2.84
N ASP A 199 -10.09 -16.73 2.43
CA ASP A 199 -9.69 -17.92 3.22
C ASP A 199 -8.67 -17.58 4.34
N VAL A 200 -8.22 -16.31 4.41
CA VAL A 200 -7.22 -15.83 5.39
C VAL A 200 -7.83 -14.78 6.32
N LEU A 201 -8.67 -13.90 5.79
CA LEU A 201 -9.42 -12.95 6.61
C LEU A 201 -10.42 -13.72 7.47
N GLU A 202 -10.51 -13.38 8.75
CA GLU A 202 -11.44 -14.01 9.68
C GLU A 202 -12.89 -13.75 9.28
N ASP A 203 -13.77 -14.73 9.52
CA ASP A 203 -15.20 -14.63 9.18
C ASP A 203 -15.87 -13.40 9.81
N GLU A 204 -15.45 -13.02 11.02
CA GLU A 204 -15.95 -11.81 11.70
C GLU A 204 -15.56 -10.54 10.95
N ASP A 205 -14.33 -10.44 10.44
CA ASP A 205 -13.87 -9.28 9.68
C ASP A 205 -14.58 -9.22 8.31
N LEU A 206 -14.78 -10.35 7.64
CA LEU A 206 -15.55 -10.42 6.40
C LEU A 206 -17.00 -9.93 6.60
N ALA A 207 -17.67 -10.43 7.64
CA ALA A 207 -19.02 -10.01 7.98
C ALA A 207 -19.08 -8.52 8.39
N TRP A 208 -18.06 -8.03 9.09
CA TRP A 208 -17.96 -6.63 9.46
C TRP A 208 -17.79 -5.73 8.23
N PHE A 209 -16.92 -6.09 7.28
CA PHE A 209 -16.76 -5.35 6.02
C PHE A 209 -18.08 -5.31 5.23
N GLU A 210 -18.79 -6.43 5.12
CA GLU A 210 -20.11 -6.48 4.49
C GLU A 210 -21.11 -5.54 5.18
N ALA A 211 -21.14 -5.52 6.52
CA ALA A 211 -21.96 -4.60 7.29
C ALA A 211 -21.59 -3.12 7.11
N GLN A 212 -20.34 -2.81 6.75
CA GLN A 212 -19.91 -1.47 6.35
C GLN A 212 -20.26 -1.13 4.88
N GLY A 213 -20.86 -2.07 4.13
CA GLY A 213 -21.18 -1.92 2.71
C GLY A 213 -20.00 -2.18 1.78
N ILE A 214 -19.01 -2.96 2.22
CA ILE A 214 -17.82 -3.30 1.46
C ILE A 214 -17.92 -4.75 1.02
N ARG A 215 -18.12 -4.96 -0.27
CA ARG A 215 -18.08 -6.30 -0.87
C ARG A 215 -16.63 -6.67 -1.16
N ILE A 216 -16.20 -7.86 -0.73
CA ILE A 216 -14.86 -8.38 -1.00
C ILE A 216 -14.95 -9.44 -2.09
N LEU A 217 -14.21 -9.24 -3.18
CA LEU A 217 -14.05 -10.24 -4.22
C LEU A 217 -12.87 -11.17 -3.90
N PRO A 218 -13.02 -12.49 -4.09
CA PRO A 218 -12.03 -13.45 -3.61
C PRO A 218 -10.76 -13.47 -4.48
N VAL A 219 -9.63 -13.35 -3.80
CA VAL A 219 -8.28 -13.64 -4.30
C VAL A 219 -7.79 -14.91 -3.60
N THR A 220 -7.19 -15.84 -4.35
CA THR A 220 -6.69 -17.05 -3.71
C THR A 220 -5.39 -16.78 -2.96
N TYR A 221 -5.10 -17.54 -1.90
CA TYR A 221 -3.79 -17.50 -1.21
C TYR A 221 -2.62 -17.56 -2.19
N LYS A 222 -2.72 -18.44 -3.20
CA LYS A 222 -1.66 -18.63 -4.20
C LYS A 222 -1.44 -17.37 -5.05
N GLU A 223 -2.49 -16.67 -5.43
CA GLU A 223 -2.38 -15.43 -6.20
C GLU A 223 -1.81 -14.29 -5.35
N ALA A 224 -2.21 -14.17 -4.09
CA ALA A 224 -1.59 -13.22 -3.17
C ALA A 224 -0.09 -13.51 -3.00
N MET A 225 0.27 -14.75 -2.64
CA MET A 225 1.65 -15.11 -2.29
C MET A 225 2.57 -15.36 -3.48
N ARG A 226 2.06 -15.53 -4.70
CA ARG A 226 2.90 -15.68 -5.91
C ARG A 226 2.94 -14.41 -6.74
N ASP A 227 1.78 -13.77 -6.89
CA ASP A 227 1.56 -12.73 -7.89
C ASP A 227 1.38 -11.34 -7.23
N MET A 228 1.33 -11.26 -5.89
CA MET A 228 0.96 -10.05 -5.15
C MET A 228 -0.39 -9.50 -5.60
N ALA A 229 -1.35 -10.39 -5.88
CA ALA A 229 -2.55 -10.05 -6.64
C ALA A 229 -3.55 -9.12 -5.93
N CYS A 230 -3.48 -8.98 -4.59
CA CYS A 230 -4.25 -7.96 -3.87
C CYS A 230 -3.59 -6.58 -3.90
N ASN A 231 -2.28 -6.51 -4.18
CA ASN A 231 -1.47 -5.30 -4.01
C ASN A 231 -1.61 -4.37 -5.24
N VAL A 232 -2.80 -3.76 -5.34
CA VAL A 232 -3.26 -2.93 -6.44
C VAL A 232 -3.49 -1.49 -5.97
N LEU A 233 -3.58 -0.53 -6.90
CA LEU A 233 -3.83 0.87 -6.56
C LEU A 233 -5.10 1.38 -7.25
N ALA A 234 -6.11 1.74 -6.47
CA ALA A 234 -7.26 2.46 -7.00
C ALA A 234 -6.85 3.90 -7.38
N LEU A 235 -7.24 4.34 -8.58
CA LEU A 235 -7.00 5.69 -9.08
C LEU A 235 -8.23 6.61 -8.97
N GLY A 236 -9.37 6.05 -8.56
CA GLY A 236 -10.68 6.70 -8.60
C GLY A 236 -11.40 6.50 -9.93
N GLU A 237 -12.68 6.88 -9.96
CA GLU A 237 -13.54 6.79 -11.16
C GLU A 237 -13.58 5.39 -11.80
N GLY A 238 -13.55 4.33 -10.97
CA GLY A 238 -13.56 2.94 -11.43
C GLY A 238 -12.28 2.49 -12.15
N ARG A 239 -11.16 3.20 -11.96
CA ARG A 239 -9.85 2.84 -12.51
C ARG A 239 -8.94 2.24 -11.44
N VAL A 240 -8.21 1.19 -11.80
CA VAL A 240 -7.27 0.49 -10.90
C VAL A 240 -6.01 0.11 -11.66
N VAL A 241 -4.85 0.25 -11.02
CA VAL A 241 -3.58 -0.27 -11.53
C VAL A 241 -3.31 -1.61 -10.84
N SER A 242 -3.11 -2.66 -11.64
CA SER A 242 -2.92 -4.04 -11.16
C SER A 242 -1.79 -4.71 -11.92
N PRO A 243 -0.94 -5.55 -11.30
CA PRO A 243 0.18 -6.15 -12.02
C PRO A 243 -0.30 -7.04 -13.17
N ARG A 244 0.34 -6.93 -14.34
CA ARG A 244 -0.07 -7.64 -15.57
C ARG A 244 -0.17 -9.15 -15.42
N HIS A 245 0.66 -9.77 -14.58
CA HIS A 245 0.66 -11.21 -14.38
C HIS A 245 -0.53 -11.73 -13.54
N SER A 246 -1.26 -10.86 -12.84
CA SER A 246 -2.47 -11.20 -12.04
C SER A 246 -3.72 -11.42 -12.90
N ARG A 247 -3.60 -12.23 -13.97
CA ARG A 247 -4.58 -12.34 -15.07
C ARG A 247 -6.02 -12.62 -14.63
N ARG A 248 -6.24 -13.56 -13.71
CA ARG A 248 -7.60 -13.90 -13.23
C ARG A 248 -8.21 -12.74 -12.45
N VAL A 249 -7.44 -12.14 -11.53
CA VAL A 249 -7.90 -10.99 -10.74
C VAL A 249 -8.18 -9.80 -11.67
N ASN A 250 -7.34 -9.54 -12.67
CA ASN A 250 -7.57 -8.47 -13.64
C ASN A 250 -8.83 -8.71 -14.49
N ALA A 251 -9.10 -9.96 -14.89
CA ALA A 251 -10.34 -10.31 -15.58
C ALA A 251 -11.56 -10.09 -14.66
N MET A 252 -11.48 -10.57 -13.42
CA MET A 252 -12.53 -10.39 -12.42
C MET A 252 -12.83 -8.91 -12.15
N LEU A 253 -11.81 -8.04 -12.06
CA LEU A 253 -12.00 -6.59 -11.89
C LEU A 253 -12.73 -5.97 -13.09
N ARG A 254 -12.37 -6.35 -14.32
CA ARG A 254 -13.08 -5.91 -15.53
C ARG A 254 -14.53 -6.39 -15.59
N ASP A 255 -14.80 -7.63 -15.19
CA ASP A 255 -16.16 -8.17 -15.12
C ASP A 255 -17.03 -7.40 -14.12
N HIS A 256 -16.41 -6.72 -13.14
CA HIS A 256 -17.06 -5.81 -12.21
C HIS A 256 -17.05 -4.34 -12.66
N GLY A 257 -16.76 -4.09 -13.95
CA GLY A 257 -16.86 -2.78 -14.57
C GLY A 257 -15.67 -1.85 -14.36
N LEU A 258 -14.56 -2.35 -13.80
CA LEU A 258 -13.36 -1.54 -13.58
C LEU A 258 -12.48 -1.48 -14.83
N THR A 259 -11.88 -0.31 -15.05
CA THR A 259 -10.79 -0.15 -16.01
C THR A 259 -9.48 -0.53 -15.33
N VAL A 260 -8.83 -1.59 -15.83
CA VAL A 260 -7.60 -2.12 -15.25
C VAL A 260 -6.40 -1.73 -16.11
N LEU A 261 -5.47 -0.97 -15.52
CA LEU A 261 -4.19 -0.60 -16.11
C LEU A 261 -3.12 -1.59 -15.63
N GLU A 262 -2.38 -2.19 -16.55
CA GLU A 262 -1.58 -3.39 -16.29
C GLU A 262 -0.09 -3.23 -16.62
N PRO A 263 0.70 -2.51 -15.80
CA PRO A 263 2.15 -2.48 -15.96
C PRO A 263 2.77 -3.85 -15.64
N GLU A 264 3.91 -4.15 -16.26
CA GLU A 264 4.71 -5.33 -15.92
C GLU A 264 5.48 -5.07 -14.62
N LEU A 265 5.26 -5.91 -13.60
CA LEU A 265 5.80 -5.73 -12.24
C LEU A 265 6.29 -7.06 -11.62
N ASP A 266 6.59 -8.07 -12.46
CA ASP A 266 6.96 -9.40 -11.98
C ASP A 266 8.32 -9.42 -11.26
N GLU A 267 9.27 -8.55 -11.60
CA GLU A 267 10.55 -8.47 -10.88
C GLU A 267 10.37 -7.95 -9.45
N PHE A 268 9.44 -7.00 -9.23
CA PHE A 268 9.10 -6.52 -7.88
C PHE A 268 8.26 -7.55 -7.12
N SER A 269 7.28 -8.16 -7.79
CA SER A 269 6.40 -9.16 -7.18
C SER A 269 7.17 -10.39 -6.70
N GLN A 270 8.21 -10.78 -7.45
CA GLN A 270 9.14 -11.85 -7.06
C GLN A 270 10.00 -11.50 -5.82
N GLY A 271 10.19 -10.21 -5.54
CA GLY A 271 10.81 -9.68 -4.32
C GLY A 271 9.83 -9.39 -3.18
N GLY A 272 8.54 -9.70 -3.36
CA GLY A 272 7.51 -9.59 -2.32
C GLY A 272 6.86 -8.22 -2.17
N GLY A 273 6.89 -7.38 -3.20
CA GLY A 273 6.17 -6.10 -3.25
C GLY A 273 5.52 -5.87 -4.61
N SER A 274 4.49 -5.03 -4.68
CA SER A 274 3.89 -4.64 -5.95
C SER A 274 3.43 -3.19 -5.91
N ILE A 275 2.44 -2.84 -6.74
CA ILE A 275 2.01 -1.47 -7.02
C ILE A 275 1.67 -0.69 -5.75
N HIS A 276 0.86 -1.25 -4.84
CA HIS A 276 0.44 -0.54 -3.64
C HIS A 276 1.62 -0.30 -2.70
N CYS A 277 2.50 -1.30 -2.51
CA CYS A 277 3.73 -1.14 -1.73
C CYS A 277 4.65 -0.05 -2.31
N MET A 278 4.75 0.02 -3.64
CA MET A 278 5.61 0.96 -4.36
C MET A 278 5.08 2.39 -4.42
N THR A 279 3.86 2.65 -3.91
CA THR A 279 3.18 3.93 -4.05
C THR A 279 2.70 4.46 -2.71
N MET A 280 2.95 5.74 -2.43
CA MET A 280 2.34 6.46 -1.32
C MET A 280 1.48 7.63 -1.85
N PRO A 281 0.15 7.46 -1.93
CA PRO A 281 -0.79 8.51 -2.29
C PRO A 281 -0.63 9.77 -1.44
N LEU A 282 -0.33 10.88 -2.09
CA LEU A 282 -0.14 12.17 -1.40
C LEU A 282 -1.42 13.01 -1.46
N ARG A 283 -2.22 12.88 -2.51
CA ARG A 283 -3.45 13.65 -2.68
C ARG A 283 -4.51 12.88 -3.43
N ARG A 284 -5.70 12.77 -2.83
CA ARG A 284 -6.93 12.32 -3.47
C ARG A 284 -8.03 13.36 -3.31
N ALA A 285 -8.96 13.40 -4.25
CA ALA A 285 -10.24 14.07 -4.04
C ALA A 285 -11.05 13.31 -2.97
N SER A 286 -11.78 14.06 -2.14
CA SER A 286 -12.72 13.45 -1.18
C SER A 286 -13.86 12.75 -1.91
N LEU A 287 -14.38 11.66 -1.32
CA LEU A 287 -15.60 11.01 -1.81
C LEU A 287 -16.81 11.91 -1.51
N ALA A 288 -17.75 11.97 -2.45
CA ALA A 288 -18.93 12.84 -2.37
C ALA A 288 -20.02 12.29 -1.43
#